data_AF-A0AAT9H8F0-F1
#
_entry.id   AF-A0AAT9H8F0-F1
#
_cell.length_a   1.000
_cell.length_b   1.000
_cell.length_c   1.000
_cell.angle_alpha   90.00
_cell.angle_beta   90.00
_cell.angle_gamma   90.00
#
_symmetry.space_group_name_H-M   'P 1'
#
loop_
_entity.id
_entity.type
_entity.pdbx_description
1 polymer ?
#
loop_
_entity_poly.entity_id
_entity_poly.type
_entity_poly.pdbx_seq_one_letter_code
_entity_poly.pdbx_strand_id
1 'polypeptide(L)'
;MTRACGCTRGRSPNAILTVPSTTPPRLLPAGELAAAYRKIHRFGFDKGEAVLMGAGDVLVTVRLPDTVLGVATCYDLRFPELFRGLVDAGAETFVVPSGWPERRRSHWTLLAKARAVENQAFVLACGTAGTHGGVPQAGHSIVVDPWGEVLAEAGPGEEILTVDFDPATVTGTRERFPALKDRVLGLARPGH
;
A
#
# COMPACT_ATOMS: atom_id res chain seq x y z
N MET A 1 -13.45 -11.42 -3.53
CA MET A 1 -14.17 -10.12 -3.56
C MET A 1 -13.63 -9.16 -2.51
N THR A 2 -12.51 -8.51 -2.79
CA THR A 2 -11.96 -7.44 -1.93
C THR A 2 -12.32 -6.10 -2.56
N ARG A 3 -13.34 -5.43 -2.04
CA ARG A 3 -13.68 -4.06 -2.48
C ARG A 3 -12.73 -3.08 -1.82
N ALA A 4 -11.85 -2.47 -2.61
CA ALA A 4 -10.96 -1.42 -2.13
C ALA A 4 -11.76 -0.19 -1.68
N CYS A 5 -11.32 0.37 -0.55
CA CYS A 5 -11.99 1.38 0.27
C CYS A 5 -12.27 2.70 -0.49
N GLY A 6 -13.48 3.24 -0.33
CA GLY A 6 -13.86 4.56 -0.81
C GLY A 6 -13.27 5.67 0.08
N CYS A 7 -12.63 6.66 -0.54
CA CYS A 7 -12.06 7.81 0.13
C CYS A 7 -13.18 8.80 0.52
N THR A 8 -13.66 8.77 1.76
CA THR A 8 -14.62 9.76 2.25
C THR A 8 -13.95 11.12 2.43
N ARG A 9 -14.58 12.18 1.89
CA ARG A 9 -14.09 13.56 2.01
C ARG A 9 -14.21 14.03 3.46
N GLY A 10 -13.09 14.21 4.16
CA GLY A 10 -13.08 14.96 5.43
C GLY A 10 -11.93 14.66 6.39
N ARG A 11 -10.98 15.61 6.49
CA ARG A 11 -10.23 16.00 7.71
C ARG A 11 -9.65 14.90 8.65
N SER A 12 -9.11 13.80 8.15
CA SER A 12 -8.21 12.98 8.99
C SER A 12 -7.02 12.41 8.19
N PRO A 13 -5.76 12.68 8.60
CA PRO A 13 -4.57 12.20 7.89
C PRO A 13 -4.18 10.76 8.24
N ASN A 14 -5.03 10.05 8.98
CA ASN A 14 -4.84 8.65 9.32
C ASN A 14 -5.41 7.78 8.20
N ALA A 15 -4.63 6.80 7.73
CA ALA A 15 -5.22 5.70 6.97
C ALA A 15 -5.94 4.81 7.99
N ILE A 16 -7.26 4.97 8.04
CA ILE A 16 -8.13 4.13 8.85
C ILE A 16 -8.53 2.94 7.99
N LEU A 17 -8.08 1.75 8.37
CA LEU A 17 -8.55 0.53 7.76
C LEU A 17 -9.60 -0.09 8.67
N THR A 18 -10.86 -0.01 8.27
CA THR A 18 -11.96 -0.71 8.89
C THR A 18 -12.10 -2.07 8.21
N VAL A 19 -11.92 -3.18 8.93
CA VAL A 19 -12.18 -4.53 8.39
C VAL A 19 -13.44 -5.10 9.01
N PRO A 20 -14.29 -5.82 8.25
CA PRO A 20 -15.46 -6.47 8.80
C PRO A 20 -15.05 -7.67 9.68
N SER A 21 -15.71 -7.84 10.82
CA SER A 21 -15.59 -9.09 11.58
C SER A 21 -16.21 -10.26 10.77
N THR A 22 -15.63 -11.43 10.94
CA THR A 22 -15.74 -12.64 10.10
C THR A 22 -17.18 -13.10 9.79
N THR A 23 -17.46 -13.42 8.50
CA THR A 23 -18.58 -14.23 7.89
C THR A 23 -19.66 -13.43 7.06
N PRO A 24 -20.19 -13.91 5.89
CA PRO A 24 -20.79 -13.06 4.82
C PRO A 24 -22.34 -13.12 4.74
N PRO A 25 -23.03 -12.48 3.76
CA PRO A 25 -22.79 -11.23 3.06
C PRO A 25 -23.98 -10.26 3.25
N ARG A 26 -23.76 -9.15 3.93
CA ARG A 26 -24.55 -7.91 3.83
C ARG A 26 -23.67 -6.86 4.51
N LEU A 27 -23.62 -5.64 3.99
CA LEU A 27 -23.09 -4.52 4.77
C LEU A 27 -23.75 -4.57 6.14
N LEU A 28 -23.01 -4.93 7.18
CA LEU A 28 -23.47 -4.83 8.55
C LEU A 28 -22.83 -3.59 9.20
N PRO A 29 -23.57 -2.85 10.03
CA PRO A 29 -23.27 -1.47 10.40
C PRO A 29 -22.23 -1.33 11.52
N ALA A 30 -21.52 -2.40 11.86
CA ALA A 30 -20.74 -2.42 13.10
C ALA A 30 -19.44 -1.61 13.03
N GLY A 31 -18.87 -1.38 11.83
CA GLY A 31 -17.88 -0.32 11.58
C GLY A 31 -16.66 -0.30 12.52
N GLU A 32 -16.31 -1.42 13.16
CA GLU A 32 -15.28 -1.45 14.19
C GLU A 32 -13.90 -1.19 13.57
N LEU A 33 -13.17 -0.25 14.16
CA LEU A 33 -11.84 0.11 13.73
C LEU A 33 -10.89 -1.07 13.92
N ALA A 34 -10.44 -1.67 12.82
CA ALA A 34 -9.52 -2.80 12.88
C ALA A 34 -8.08 -2.35 13.15
N ALA A 35 -7.65 -1.28 12.48
CA ALA A 35 -6.37 -0.65 12.74
C ALA A 35 -6.37 0.82 12.27
N ALA A 36 -5.57 1.64 12.94
CA ALA A 36 -5.27 2.99 12.51
C ALA A 36 -3.77 3.09 12.19
N TYR A 37 -3.45 3.45 10.95
CA TYR A 37 -2.08 3.76 10.56
C TYR A 37 -1.87 5.27 10.54
N ARG A 38 -0.85 5.72 11.27
CA ARG A 38 -0.36 7.09 11.24
C ARG A 38 0.87 7.14 10.35
N LYS A 39 0.83 8.00 9.35
CA LYS A 39 1.91 8.18 8.36
C LYS A 39 3.27 8.33 9.04
N ILE A 40 4.18 7.40 8.74
CA ILE A 40 5.56 7.41 9.24
C ILE A 40 6.37 8.45 8.47
N HIS A 41 6.36 8.39 7.14
CA HIS A 41 7.14 9.31 6.31
C HIS A 41 6.29 10.49 5.81
N ARG A 42 6.54 11.69 6.36
CA ARG A 42 5.80 12.92 6.02
C ARG A 42 6.37 13.59 4.77
N PHE A 43 5.50 14.20 3.95
CA PHE A 43 5.93 14.93 2.77
C PHE A 43 6.18 16.41 3.12
N GLY A 44 7.38 16.91 2.79
CA GLY A 44 7.80 18.28 3.06
C GLY A 44 8.59 18.38 4.37
N PHE A 45 9.91 18.44 4.27
CA PHE A 45 10.82 18.46 5.41
C PHE A 45 10.80 19.80 6.17
N ASP A 46 10.55 20.94 5.51
CA ASP A 46 10.69 22.27 6.15
C ASP A 46 9.51 23.24 5.96
N LYS A 47 8.49 22.88 5.17
CA LYS A 47 7.18 23.57 5.06
C LYS A 47 6.11 22.54 4.65
N GLY A 48 5.01 22.41 5.40
CA GLY A 48 3.92 21.47 5.10
C GLY A 48 3.50 20.56 6.26
N GLU A 49 3.04 19.32 5.95
CA GLU A 49 2.48 18.33 6.92
C GLU A 49 3.36 18.11 8.16
N ALA A 50 4.69 18.21 8.03
CA ALA A 50 5.64 18.04 9.13
C ALA A 50 5.46 19.03 10.29
N VAL A 51 4.84 20.19 10.03
CA VAL A 51 4.56 21.24 11.04
C VAL A 51 3.19 21.06 11.69
N LEU A 52 2.28 20.29 11.08
CA LEU A 52 0.88 20.13 11.53
C LEU A 52 0.55 18.75 12.11
N MET A 53 1.45 17.77 11.99
CA MET A 53 1.16 16.36 12.29
C MET A 53 2.29 15.65 13.02
N GLY A 54 1.95 14.86 14.05
CA GLY A 54 2.86 13.89 14.64
C GLY A 54 3.12 12.72 13.68
N ALA A 55 4.37 12.28 13.55
CA ALA A 55 4.71 11.08 12.78
C ALA A 55 4.20 9.83 13.52
N GLY A 56 3.85 8.80 12.77
CA GLY A 56 3.81 7.43 13.33
C GLY A 56 5.22 6.83 13.37
N ASP A 57 5.38 5.78 14.16
CA ASP A 57 6.60 4.99 14.31
C ASP A 57 6.31 3.47 14.34
N VAL A 58 5.05 3.09 14.10
CA VAL A 58 4.57 1.70 14.19
C VAL A 58 4.16 1.18 12.82
N LEU A 59 4.71 0.03 12.44
CA LEU A 59 4.26 -0.76 11.30
C LEU A 59 2.89 -1.36 11.61
N VAL A 60 1.96 -1.26 10.66
CA VAL A 60 0.59 -1.77 10.85
C VAL A 60 0.31 -2.90 9.87
N THR A 61 0.03 -4.08 10.42
CA THR A 61 -0.51 -5.21 9.67
C THR A 61 -1.90 -5.58 10.17
N VAL A 62 -2.74 -6.08 9.27
CA VAL A 62 -4.10 -6.53 9.58
C VAL A 62 -4.30 -7.92 8.99
N ARG A 63 -4.60 -8.89 9.86
CA ARG A 63 -4.87 -10.26 9.45
C ARG A 63 -6.30 -10.37 8.92
N LEU A 64 -6.42 -10.82 7.67
CA LEU A 64 -7.67 -11.29 7.07
C LEU A 64 -7.65 -12.83 7.00
N PRO A 65 -8.78 -13.49 6.71
CA PRO A 65 -8.84 -14.95 6.59
C PRO A 65 -7.80 -15.51 5.61
N ASP A 66 -7.62 -14.85 4.46
CA ASP A 66 -6.85 -15.39 3.33
C ASP A 66 -5.53 -14.63 3.06
N THR A 67 -5.25 -13.53 3.78
CA THR A 67 -4.02 -12.76 3.59
C THR A 67 -3.72 -11.87 4.79
N VAL A 68 -2.47 -11.45 4.95
CA VAL A 68 -2.10 -10.38 5.87
C VAL A 68 -1.86 -9.09 5.10
N LEU A 69 -2.65 -8.06 5.41
CA LEU A 69 -2.50 -6.73 4.86
C LEU A 69 -1.38 -5.97 5.57
N GLY A 70 -0.49 -5.32 4.83
CA GLY A 70 0.39 -4.27 5.31
C GLY A 70 -0.11 -2.90 4.86
N VAL A 71 -0.18 -1.94 5.78
CA VAL A 71 -0.71 -0.61 5.50
C VAL A 71 0.42 0.40 5.34
N ALA A 72 0.40 1.14 4.24
CA ALA A 72 1.32 2.25 3.97
C ALA A 72 0.54 3.41 3.30
N THR A 73 1.10 4.62 3.24
CA THR A 73 0.43 5.73 2.55
C THR A 73 1.36 6.57 1.71
N CYS A 74 0.94 6.87 0.47
CA CYS A 74 1.54 7.83 -0.45
C CYS A 74 3.08 7.85 -0.40
N TYR A 75 3.66 8.79 0.34
CA TYR A 75 5.09 9.03 0.40
C TYR A 75 5.89 7.82 0.92
N ASP A 76 5.27 6.94 1.71
CA ASP A 76 5.87 5.68 2.17
C ASP A 76 6.38 4.82 1.01
N LEU A 77 5.76 4.88 -0.19
CA LEU A 77 6.23 4.18 -1.38
C LEU A 77 7.69 4.45 -1.72
N ARG A 78 8.30 5.51 -1.21
CA ARG A 78 9.72 5.82 -1.47
C ARG A 78 10.69 5.09 -0.54
N PHE A 79 10.20 4.51 0.55
CA PHE A 79 11.01 3.93 1.62
C PHE A 79 10.84 2.40 1.59
N PRO A 80 11.70 1.66 0.87
CA PRO A 80 11.59 0.20 0.79
C PRO A 80 11.67 -0.47 2.17
N GLU A 81 12.37 0.12 3.12
CA GLU A 81 12.57 -0.38 4.49
C GLU A 81 11.24 -0.59 5.22
N LEU A 82 10.26 0.30 5.01
CA LEU A 82 8.93 0.17 5.59
C LEU A 82 8.25 -1.11 5.10
N PHE A 83 8.31 -1.37 3.79
CA PHE A 83 7.69 -2.55 3.19
C PHE A 83 8.43 -3.82 3.58
N ARG A 84 9.76 -3.76 3.74
CA ARG A 84 10.53 -4.87 4.32
C ARG A 84 10.05 -5.21 5.72
N GLY A 85 9.90 -4.20 6.58
CA GLY A 85 9.35 -4.40 7.92
C GLY A 85 7.93 -4.99 7.90
N LEU A 86 7.07 -4.56 6.97
CA LEU A 86 5.74 -5.14 6.80
C LEU A 86 5.79 -6.62 6.39
N VAL A 87 6.68 -6.99 5.46
CA VAL A 87 6.90 -8.42 5.09
C VAL A 87 7.40 -9.22 6.27
N ASP A 88 8.36 -8.68 7.04
CA ASP A 88 8.90 -9.34 8.22
C ASP A 88 7.83 -9.51 9.32
N ALA A 89 6.84 -8.61 9.37
CA ALA A 89 5.63 -8.72 10.17
C ALA A 89 4.53 -9.63 9.55
N GLY A 90 4.84 -10.33 8.46
CA GLY A 90 3.99 -11.33 7.82
C GLY A 90 3.09 -10.80 6.69
N ALA A 91 3.25 -9.55 6.25
CA ALA A 91 2.43 -9.02 5.17
C ALA A 91 2.67 -9.73 3.81
N GLU A 92 1.57 -9.95 3.12
CA GLU A 92 1.50 -10.60 1.81
C GLU A 92 0.82 -9.70 0.77
N THR A 93 0.05 -8.72 1.24
CA THR A 93 -0.66 -7.74 0.42
C THR A 93 -0.47 -6.37 1.01
N PHE A 94 -0.06 -5.39 0.21
CA PHE A 94 0.05 -3.99 0.63
C PHE A 94 -1.12 -3.18 0.13
N VAL A 95 -1.69 -2.35 1.00
CA VAL A 95 -2.71 -1.37 0.63
C VAL A 95 -2.12 0.03 0.81
N VAL A 96 -2.12 0.82 -0.27
CA VAL A 96 -1.43 2.10 -0.34
C VAL A 96 -2.33 3.23 -0.83
N PRO A 97 -3.24 3.75 0.02
CA PRO A 97 -4.02 4.95 -0.31
C PRO A 97 -3.11 6.17 -0.47
N SER A 98 -3.31 6.91 -1.57
CA SER A 98 -2.37 7.95 -1.97
C SER A 98 -3.02 9.14 -2.69
N GLY A 99 -2.64 10.35 -2.27
CA GLY A 99 -2.76 11.57 -3.05
C GLY A 99 -1.46 11.86 -3.78
N TRP A 100 -1.22 11.17 -4.90
CA TRP A 100 0.03 11.30 -5.65
C TRP A 100 -0.10 12.37 -6.74
N PRO A 101 0.78 13.38 -6.81
CA PRO A 101 0.68 14.44 -7.83
C PRO A 101 0.91 13.91 -9.26
N GLU A 102 0.11 14.37 -10.22
CA GLU A 102 0.18 13.95 -11.63
C GLU A 102 1.58 14.15 -12.24
N ARG A 103 2.25 15.26 -11.90
CA ARG A 103 3.64 15.55 -12.32
C ARG A 103 4.68 14.48 -11.94
N ARG A 104 4.33 13.52 -11.07
CA ARG A 104 5.19 12.40 -10.64
C ARG A 104 4.56 11.04 -10.96
N ARG A 105 3.61 10.97 -11.89
CA ARG A 105 2.91 9.73 -12.27
C ARG A 105 3.87 8.59 -12.62
N SER A 106 4.94 8.85 -13.37
CA SER A 106 5.92 7.81 -13.71
C SER A 106 6.51 7.11 -12.48
N HIS A 107 6.71 7.84 -11.38
CA HIS A 107 7.22 7.28 -10.13
C HIS A 107 6.16 6.44 -9.40
N TRP A 108 4.87 6.79 -9.55
CA TRP A 108 3.77 6.05 -8.93
C TRP A 108 3.74 4.60 -9.40
N THR A 109 3.66 4.40 -10.72
CA THR A 109 3.64 3.06 -11.33
C THR A 109 4.94 2.32 -11.06
N LEU A 110 6.09 2.98 -11.21
CA LEU A 110 7.40 2.37 -10.96
C LEU A 110 7.52 1.85 -9.53
N LEU A 111 7.18 2.67 -8.54
CA LEU A 111 7.32 2.30 -7.13
C LEU A 111 6.31 1.22 -6.74
N ALA A 112 5.06 1.29 -7.21
CA ALA A 112 4.09 0.23 -6.96
C ALA A 112 4.60 -1.14 -7.45
N LYS A 113 5.13 -1.19 -8.67
CA LYS A 113 5.73 -2.42 -9.22
C LYS A 113 6.98 -2.86 -8.48
N ALA A 114 7.86 -1.91 -8.12
CA ALA A 114 9.06 -2.22 -7.36
C ALA A 114 8.71 -2.84 -5.99
N ARG A 115 7.73 -2.27 -5.27
CA ARG A 115 7.27 -2.80 -3.98
C ARG A 115 6.66 -4.18 -4.09
N ALA A 116 5.98 -4.48 -5.19
CA ALA A 116 5.42 -5.80 -5.43
C ALA A 116 6.52 -6.85 -5.66
N VAL A 117 7.41 -6.58 -6.62
CA VAL A 117 8.48 -7.52 -7.03
C VAL A 117 9.47 -7.76 -5.89
N GLU A 118 9.98 -6.70 -5.26
CA GLU A 118 11.07 -6.85 -4.30
C GLU A 118 10.61 -7.57 -3.03
N ASN A 119 9.32 -7.44 -2.67
CA ASN A 119 8.71 -8.03 -1.48
C ASN A 119 7.92 -9.30 -1.76
N GLN A 120 7.79 -9.69 -3.03
CA GLN A 120 6.98 -10.81 -3.48
C GLN A 120 5.61 -10.79 -2.82
N ALA A 121 4.90 -9.68 -3.01
CA ALA A 121 3.64 -9.36 -2.37
C ALA A 121 2.72 -8.62 -3.35
N PHE A 122 1.41 -8.74 -3.15
CA PHE A 122 0.46 -7.92 -3.90
C PHE A 122 0.57 -6.45 -3.49
N VAL A 123 0.38 -5.53 -4.43
CA VAL A 123 0.28 -4.08 -4.15
C VAL A 123 -1.03 -3.55 -4.70
N LEU A 124 -1.89 -3.07 -3.80
CA LEU A 124 -3.13 -2.37 -4.10
C LEU A 124 -2.88 -0.88 -3.83
N ALA A 125 -2.43 -0.17 -4.85
CA ALA A 125 -2.11 1.25 -4.75
C ALA A 125 -3.32 2.07 -5.22
N CYS A 126 -4.01 2.73 -4.29
CA CYS A 126 -5.23 3.48 -4.56
C CYS A 126 -4.92 4.96 -4.72
N GLY A 127 -5.00 5.47 -5.95
CA GLY A 127 -4.70 6.85 -6.29
C GLY A 127 -5.92 7.76 -6.24
N THR A 128 -5.75 8.95 -5.67
CA THR A 128 -6.77 10.02 -5.69
C THR A 128 -6.91 10.57 -7.11
N ALA A 129 -8.13 10.66 -7.63
CA ALA A 129 -8.43 11.29 -8.91
C ALA A 129 -8.69 12.80 -8.76
N GLY A 130 -8.60 13.54 -9.88
CA GLY A 130 -8.96 14.96 -9.92
C GLY A 130 -7.92 15.88 -9.29
N THR A 131 -8.36 16.80 -8.42
CA THR A 131 -7.49 17.82 -7.82
C THR A 131 -7.65 17.84 -6.30
N HIS A 132 -6.53 17.93 -5.58
CA HIS A 132 -6.49 18.07 -4.12
C HIS A 132 -5.66 19.29 -3.76
N GLY A 133 -6.23 20.26 -3.04
CA GLY A 133 -5.53 21.48 -2.62
C GLY A 133 -4.95 22.28 -3.79
N GLY A 134 -5.63 22.29 -4.95
CA GLY A 134 -5.15 22.94 -6.18
C GLY A 134 -4.07 22.14 -6.95
N VAL A 135 -3.67 20.97 -6.46
CA VAL A 135 -2.68 20.10 -7.12
C VAL A 135 -3.39 18.97 -7.88
N PRO A 136 -3.21 18.86 -9.20
CA PRO A 136 -3.69 17.71 -9.98
C PRO A 136 -3.11 16.41 -9.44
N GLN A 137 -3.99 15.45 -9.17
CA GLN A 137 -3.66 14.13 -8.68
C GLN A 137 -3.61 13.15 -9.85
N ALA A 138 -2.81 12.09 -9.70
CA ALA A 138 -2.58 11.15 -10.78
C ALA A 138 -3.78 10.26 -11.08
N GLY A 139 -4.64 9.95 -10.11
CA GLY A 139 -5.55 8.81 -10.24
C GLY A 139 -4.73 7.54 -10.42
N HIS A 140 -4.99 6.78 -11.48
CA HIS A 140 -4.18 5.61 -11.88
C HIS A 140 -3.99 4.60 -10.75
N SER A 141 -5.07 4.33 -10.00
CA SER A 141 -5.10 3.21 -9.06
C SER A 141 -4.65 1.94 -9.77
N ILE A 142 -3.77 1.17 -9.15
CA ILE A 142 -3.11 0.04 -9.79
C ILE A 142 -3.02 -1.15 -8.84
N VAL A 143 -3.26 -2.34 -9.37
CA VAL A 143 -3.07 -3.61 -8.66
C VAL A 143 -1.93 -4.37 -9.35
N VAL A 144 -0.90 -4.71 -8.59
CA VAL A 144 0.27 -5.43 -9.08
C VAL A 144 0.44 -6.73 -8.29
N ASP A 145 0.76 -7.81 -9.01
CA ASP A 145 1.00 -9.13 -8.43
C ASP A 145 2.43 -9.29 -7.86
N PRO A 146 2.71 -10.38 -7.12
CA PRO A 146 4.05 -10.65 -6.55
C PRO A 146 5.18 -10.78 -7.57
N TRP A 147 4.87 -10.98 -8.86
CA TRP A 147 5.84 -11.09 -9.95
C TRP A 147 6.07 -9.75 -10.68
N GLY A 148 5.27 -8.72 -10.36
CA GLY A 148 5.35 -7.40 -10.97
C GLY A 148 4.43 -7.21 -12.17
N GLU A 149 3.52 -8.16 -12.43
CA GLU A 149 2.50 -8.04 -13.46
C GLU A 149 1.37 -7.12 -12.97
N VAL A 150 0.92 -6.23 -13.85
CA VAL A 150 -0.18 -5.31 -13.55
C VAL A 150 -1.48 -6.04 -13.85
N LEU A 151 -2.22 -6.39 -12.79
CA LEU A 151 -3.50 -7.08 -12.92
C LEU A 151 -4.61 -6.15 -13.37
N ALA A 152 -4.57 -4.89 -12.92
CA ALA A 152 -5.45 -3.84 -13.40
C ALA A 152 -4.88 -2.45 -13.11
N GLU A 153 -5.24 -1.48 -13.95
CA GLU A 153 -4.92 -0.05 -13.77
C GLU A 153 -6.14 0.78 -14.15
N ALA A 154 -6.51 1.72 -13.29
CA ALA A 154 -7.55 2.71 -13.53
C ALA A 154 -7.01 3.86 -14.40
N GLY A 155 -7.92 4.67 -14.95
CA GLY A 155 -7.63 5.95 -15.57
C GLY A 155 -7.33 7.07 -14.56
N PRO A 156 -7.21 8.31 -15.04
CA PRO A 156 -6.99 9.49 -14.20
C PRO A 156 -8.27 9.99 -13.50
N GLY A 157 -9.43 9.46 -13.88
CA GLY A 157 -10.75 9.87 -13.39
C GLY A 157 -11.22 9.12 -12.14
N GLU A 158 -12.36 9.53 -11.60
CA GLU A 158 -13.03 8.81 -10.52
C GLU A 158 -13.68 7.54 -11.06
N GLU A 159 -13.28 6.39 -10.53
CA GLU A 159 -13.85 5.09 -10.86
C GLU A 159 -13.61 4.07 -9.76
N ILE A 160 -14.26 2.91 -9.86
CA ILE A 160 -14.05 1.76 -8.97
C ILE A 160 -13.32 0.68 -9.76
N LEU A 161 -12.06 0.44 -9.41
CA LEU A 161 -11.28 -0.68 -9.93
C LEU A 161 -11.58 -1.94 -9.11
N THR A 162 -12.10 -2.98 -9.75
CA THR A 162 -12.37 -4.28 -9.11
C THR A 162 -11.43 -5.33 -9.70
N VAL A 163 -10.74 -6.06 -8.84
CA VAL A 163 -9.81 -7.14 -9.22
C VAL A 163 -10.06 -8.33 -8.32
N ASP A 164 -10.16 -9.51 -8.93
CA ASP A 164 -10.09 -10.78 -8.22
C ASP A 164 -8.67 -11.35 -8.40
N PHE A 165 -8.04 -11.70 -7.29
CA PHE A 165 -6.73 -12.31 -7.25
C PHE A 165 -6.71 -13.40 -6.17
N ASP A 166 -5.85 -14.39 -6.34
CA ASP A 166 -5.63 -15.46 -5.37
C ASP A 166 -4.45 -15.09 -4.44
N PRO A 167 -4.69 -14.85 -3.13
CA PRO A 167 -3.63 -14.60 -2.17
C PRO A 167 -2.56 -15.70 -2.12
N ALA A 168 -2.91 -16.96 -2.43
CA ALA A 168 -1.97 -18.09 -2.43
C ALA A 168 -0.84 -17.92 -3.46
N THR A 169 -1.02 -17.04 -4.47
CA THR A 169 0.02 -16.66 -5.44
C THR A 169 1.30 -16.16 -4.75
N VAL A 170 1.18 -15.50 -3.60
CA VAL A 170 2.33 -15.02 -2.81
C VAL A 170 3.21 -16.18 -2.38
N THR A 171 2.61 -17.21 -1.78
CA THR A 171 3.33 -18.42 -1.34
C THR A 171 4.02 -19.10 -2.51
N GLY A 172 3.29 -19.36 -3.60
CA GLY A 172 3.87 -20.00 -4.80
C GLY A 172 5.02 -19.19 -5.41
N THR A 173 4.92 -17.85 -5.40
CA THR A 173 5.97 -16.97 -5.91
C THR A 173 7.24 -17.05 -5.05
N ARG A 174 7.07 -17.01 -3.71
CA ARG A 174 8.18 -17.11 -2.75
C ARG A 174 8.82 -18.49 -2.70
N GLU A 175 8.09 -19.55 -3.04
CA GLU A 175 8.63 -20.90 -3.21
C GLU A 175 9.43 -21.04 -4.50
N ARG A 176 8.90 -20.53 -5.61
CA ARG A 176 9.55 -20.60 -6.92
C ARG A 176 10.82 -19.75 -7.00
N PHE A 177 10.82 -18.57 -6.38
CA PHE A 177 11.95 -17.66 -6.36
C PHE A 177 12.15 -17.11 -4.93
N PRO A 178 12.93 -17.78 -4.07
CA PRO A 178 13.00 -17.46 -2.64
C PRO A 178 13.89 -16.24 -2.29
N ALA A 179 13.85 -15.16 -3.08
CA ALA A 179 14.75 -14.01 -2.93
C ALA A 179 14.71 -13.34 -1.56
N LEU A 180 13.57 -13.39 -0.86
CA LEU A 180 13.47 -12.87 0.51
C LEU A 180 14.36 -13.60 1.52
N LYS A 181 14.67 -14.88 1.27
CA LYS A 181 15.56 -15.71 2.10
C LYS A 181 17.05 -15.40 1.85
N ASP A 182 17.37 -14.84 0.70
CA ASP A 182 18.73 -14.49 0.29
C ASP A 182 19.17 -13.08 0.76
N ARG A 183 18.33 -12.40 1.55
CA ARG A 183 18.63 -11.06 2.08
C ARG A 183 19.82 -11.12 3.03
N VAL A 184 20.81 -10.27 2.79
CA VAL A 184 21.94 -10.07 3.68
C VAL A 184 22.00 -8.61 4.12
N LEU A 185 21.82 -8.35 5.41
CA LEU A 185 21.72 -7.00 5.98
C LEU A 185 23.05 -6.58 6.62
N GLY A 186 23.42 -5.31 6.46
CA GLY A 186 24.53 -4.70 7.22
C GLY A 186 25.95 -5.06 6.76
N LEU A 187 26.17 -5.46 5.49
CA LEU A 187 27.50 -5.88 5.02
C LEU A 187 28.22 -4.88 4.11
N ALA A 188 29.52 -4.69 4.37
CA ALA A 188 30.48 -4.31 3.35
C ALA A 188 30.86 -5.55 2.53
N ARG A 189 30.84 -5.44 1.19
CA ARG A 189 31.27 -6.53 0.29
C ARG A 189 32.76 -6.84 0.54
N PRO A 190 33.18 -8.12 0.58
CA PRO A 190 34.59 -8.47 0.61
C PRO A 190 35.30 -7.82 -0.58
N GLY A 191 36.37 -7.05 -0.31
CA GLY A 191 37.30 -6.59 -1.33
C GLY A 191 37.90 -7.80 -2.02
N HIS A 192 37.81 -7.83 -3.35
CA HIS A 192 38.44 -8.84 -4.19
C HIS A 192 39.94 -8.55 -4.27
#